data_AF-A0A2A4U7C8-F1
#
_entry.id   AF-A0A2A4U7C8-F1
#
_cell.length_a   1.000
_cell.length_b   1.000
_cell.length_c   1.000
_cell.angle_alpha   90.00
_cell.angle_beta   90.00
_cell.angle_gamma   90.00
#
_symmetry.space_group_name_H-M   'P 1'
#
loop_
_entity.id
_entity.type
_entity.pdbx_description
1 polymer ?
#
loop_
_entity_poly.entity_id
_entity_poly.type
_entity_poly.pdbx_seq_one_letter_code
_entity_poly.pdbx_strand_id
1 'polypeptide(L)'
;MRQELQDLKVEIYQDGVVDAREVKTLRTVLRLYGLGEQEARLLLDLNNVLSNHDRHSDFDKLLVESITDYVLDDDKVLSDEKLNWLNENFFKDDRIDQNEKDIIETIDKTAKTMPPGFGELLKP
;
A
#
# COMPACT_ATOMS: atom_id res chain seq x y z
N MET A 1 -1.86 14.33 -8.08
CA MET A 1 -2.25 14.00 -6.70
C MET A 1 -3.15 15.12 -6.19
N ARG A 2 -4.20 14.79 -5.44
CA ARG A 2 -5.21 15.77 -4.99
C ARG A 2 -4.70 16.57 -3.79
N GLN A 3 -5.15 17.82 -3.67
CA GLN A 3 -4.73 18.71 -2.58
C GLN A 3 -5.05 18.12 -1.19
N GLU A 4 -6.23 17.52 -1.01
CA GLU A 4 -6.63 16.89 0.26
C GLU A 4 -5.65 15.79 0.72
N LEU A 5 -5.10 15.01 -0.21
CA LEU A 5 -4.09 13.97 0.11
C LEU A 5 -2.72 14.57 0.38
N GLN A 6 -2.38 15.69 -0.27
CA GLN A 6 -1.14 16.41 -0.03
C GLN A 6 -1.16 17.08 1.35
N ASP A 7 -2.27 17.70 1.71
CA ASP A 7 -2.45 18.34 3.01
C ASP A 7 -2.37 17.29 4.12
N LEU A 8 -3.08 16.17 3.95
CA LEU A 8 -3.02 15.06 4.91
C LEU A 8 -1.62 14.45 5.01
N LYS A 9 -0.89 14.32 3.88
CA LYS A 9 0.51 13.91 3.91
C LYS A 9 1.34 14.87 4.78
N VAL A 10 1.17 16.17 4.62
CA VAL A 10 1.93 17.16 5.41
C VAL A 10 1.61 17.07 6.89
N GLU A 11 0.34 16.90 7.25
CA GLU A 11 -0.10 16.73 8.65
C GLU A 11 0.56 15.50 9.29
N ILE A 12 0.44 14.33 8.65
CA ILE A 12 1.00 13.06 9.12
C ILE A 12 2.54 13.12 9.24
N TYR A 13 3.21 13.83 8.33
CA TYR A 13 4.66 14.01 8.41
C TYR A 13 5.09 14.93 9.57
N GLN A 14 4.23 15.83 10.03
CA GLN A 14 4.53 16.75 11.11
C GLN A 14 4.31 16.14 12.49
N ASP A 15 3.22 15.40 12.67
CA ASP A 15 2.91 14.74 13.94
C ASP A 15 3.51 13.34 14.06
N GLY A 16 3.83 12.71 12.91
CA GLY A 16 4.36 11.35 12.84
C GLY A 16 3.36 10.31 13.32
N VAL A 17 2.05 10.58 13.29
CA VAL A 17 1.01 9.65 13.76
C VAL A 17 -0.12 9.61 12.75
N VAL A 18 -0.81 8.48 12.66
CA VAL A 18 -2.08 8.40 11.92
C VAL A 18 -3.20 7.95 12.85
N ASP A 19 -4.18 8.81 13.07
CA ASP A 19 -5.36 8.56 13.89
C ASP A 19 -6.55 8.00 13.09
N ALA A 20 -7.59 7.54 13.79
CA ALA A 20 -8.77 6.93 13.16
C ALA A 20 -9.55 7.90 12.24
N ARG A 21 -9.51 9.21 12.49
CA ARG A 21 -10.16 10.22 11.65
C ARG A 21 -9.40 10.38 10.34
N GLU A 22 -8.07 10.42 10.40
CA GLU A 22 -7.20 10.51 9.23
C GLU A 22 -7.31 9.26 8.34
N VAL A 23 -7.35 8.06 8.93
CA VAL A 23 -7.63 6.82 8.18
C VAL A 23 -8.99 6.89 7.49
N LYS A 24 -10.01 7.43 8.17
CA LYS A 24 -11.34 7.57 7.58
C LYS A 24 -11.32 8.55 6.40
N THR A 25 -10.61 9.66 6.53
CA THR A 25 -10.41 10.63 5.44
C THR A 25 -9.71 9.98 4.25
N LEU A 26 -8.59 9.28 4.46
CA LEU A 26 -7.89 8.52 3.42
C LEU A 26 -8.85 7.59 2.69
N ARG A 27 -9.58 6.75 3.44
CA ARG A 27 -10.53 5.79 2.87
C ARG A 27 -11.63 6.47 2.06
N THR A 28 -12.16 7.59 2.54
CA THR A 28 -13.17 8.36 1.80
C THR A 28 -12.63 8.92 0.49
N VAL A 29 -11.44 9.53 0.53
CA VAL A 29 -10.82 10.13 -0.66
C VAL A 29 -10.49 9.06 -1.71
N LEU A 30 -9.89 7.94 -1.30
CA LEU A 30 -9.59 6.81 -2.19
C LEU A 30 -10.85 6.21 -2.81
N ARG A 31 -11.92 6.05 -2.02
CA ARG A 31 -13.19 5.51 -2.52
C ARG A 31 -13.86 6.43 -3.55
N LEU A 32 -13.82 7.75 -3.34
CA LEU A 32 -14.50 8.70 -4.23
C LEU A 32 -13.78 8.86 -5.57
N TYR A 33 -12.47 8.66 -5.58
CA TYR A 33 -11.62 9.09 -6.68
C TYR A 33 -10.82 7.98 -7.33
N GLY A 34 -10.89 6.77 -6.77
CA GLY A 34 -10.15 5.62 -7.24
C GLY A 34 -8.73 5.59 -6.68
N LEU A 35 -8.12 4.43 -6.81
CA LEU A 35 -6.75 4.17 -6.39
C LEU A 35 -5.86 4.07 -7.63
N GLY A 36 -5.17 5.16 -7.95
CA GLY A 36 -4.15 5.19 -8.99
C GLY A 36 -2.75 4.91 -8.44
N GLU A 37 -1.76 4.95 -9.33
CA GLU A 37 -0.37 4.76 -8.94
C GLU A 37 0.11 5.82 -7.93
N GLN A 38 -0.32 7.07 -8.09
CA GLN A 38 0.11 8.16 -7.21
C GLN A 38 -0.43 7.97 -5.80
N GLU A 39 -1.67 7.52 -5.67
CA GLU A 39 -2.29 7.20 -4.40
C GLU A 39 -1.66 5.95 -3.75
N ALA A 40 -1.35 4.91 -4.54
CA ALA A 40 -0.63 3.74 -4.04
C ALA A 40 0.77 4.11 -3.51
N ARG A 41 1.53 4.92 -4.26
CA ARG A 41 2.83 5.44 -3.82
C ARG A 41 2.73 6.28 -2.55
N LEU A 42 1.68 7.10 -2.43
CA LEU A 42 1.45 7.88 -1.21
C LEU A 42 1.25 6.98 0.00
N LEU A 43 0.45 5.92 -0.11
CA LEU A 43 0.21 5.01 1.00
C LEU A 43 1.50 4.29 1.45
N LEU A 44 2.35 3.88 0.50
CA LEU A 44 3.65 3.29 0.80
C LEU A 44 4.62 4.30 1.41
N ASP A 45 4.64 5.55 0.92
CA ASP A 45 5.41 6.63 1.54
C ASP A 45 4.99 6.85 3.00
N LEU A 46 3.68 6.88 3.27
CA LEU A 46 3.15 7.01 4.63
C LEU A 46 3.50 5.80 5.48
N ASN A 47 3.43 4.59 4.93
CA ASN A 47 3.86 3.37 5.62
C ASN A 47 5.30 3.51 6.12
N ASN A 48 6.23 3.92 5.24
CA ASN A 48 7.65 4.09 5.56
C ASN A 48 7.91 5.15 6.62
N VAL A 49 7.20 6.28 6.54
CA VAL A 49 7.30 7.35 7.56
C VAL A 49 6.83 6.83 8.92
N LEU A 50 5.77 6.03 8.92
CA LEU A 50 5.15 5.51 10.13
C LEU A 50 5.78 4.22 10.64
N SER A 51 6.75 3.60 9.95
CA SER A 51 7.35 2.32 10.36
C SER A 51 8.04 2.38 11.73
N ASN A 52 8.40 3.57 12.22
CA ASN A 52 8.97 3.79 13.56
C ASN A 52 8.02 4.55 14.50
N HIS A 53 6.76 4.71 14.12
CA HIS A 53 5.79 5.53 14.84
C HIS A 53 4.50 4.76 15.12
N ASP A 54 3.72 5.23 16.11
CA ASP A 54 2.39 4.69 16.38
C ASP A 54 1.43 5.07 15.25
N ARG A 55 0.66 4.09 14.76
CA ARG A 55 -0.42 4.30 13.79
C ARG A 55 -1.63 3.45 14.14
N HIS A 56 -2.80 3.94 13.78
CA HIS A 56 -4.03 3.19 13.98
C HIS A 56 -4.05 1.93 13.12
N SER A 57 -4.44 0.77 13.67
CA SER A 57 -4.43 -0.53 12.95
C SER A 57 -5.30 -0.55 11.68
N ASP A 58 -6.26 0.36 11.56
CA ASP A 58 -7.07 0.48 10.34
C ASP A 58 -6.31 1.12 9.18
N PHE A 59 -5.19 1.80 9.45
CA PHE A 59 -4.25 2.22 8.41
C PHE A 59 -3.59 1.00 7.77
N ASP A 60 -3.10 0.04 8.56
CA ASP A 60 -2.49 -1.19 8.04
C ASP A 60 -3.45 -1.96 7.15
N LYS A 61 -4.71 -2.13 7.61
CA LYS A 61 -5.77 -2.74 6.79
C LYS A 61 -6.02 -1.97 5.51
N LEU A 62 -6.13 -0.64 5.59
CA LEU A 62 -6.36 0.20 4.41
C LEU A 62 -5.21 0.06 3.40
N LEU A 63 -3.97 0.06 3.87
CA LEU A 63 -2.79 -0.10 3.03
C LEU A 63 -2.81 -1.46 2.33
N VAL A 64 -2.99 -2.56 3.09
CA VAL A 64 -3.01 -3.92 2.55
C VAL A 64 -4.11 -4.10 1.50
N GLU A 65 -5.34 -3.69 1.83
CA GLU A 65 -6.49 -3.73 0.93
C GLU A 65 -6.22 -2.91 -0.33
N SER A 66 -5.78 -1.66 -0.17
CA SER A 66 -5.57 -0.73 -1.28
C SER A 66 -4.49 -1.24 -2.23
N ILE A 67 -3.30 -1.57 -1.73
CA ILE A 67 -2.21 -1.99 -2.62
C ILE A 67 -2.56 -3.29 -3.34
N THR A 68 -3.22 -4.24 -2.66
CA THR A 68 -3.71 -5.47 -3.29
C THR A 68 -4.68 -5.16 -4.43
N ASP A 69 -5.68 -4.31 -4.20
CA ASP A 69 -6.66 -3.90 -5.22
C ASP A 69 -6.04 -3.08 -6.35
N TYR A 70 -4.94 -2.37 -6.11
CA TYR A 70 -4.23 -1.62 -7.14
C TYR A 70 -3.42 -2.53 -8.08
N VAL A 71 -2.84 -3.62 -7.56
CA VAL A 71 -1.96 -4.51 -8.35
C VAL A 71 -2.70 -5.67 -9.01
N LEU A 72 -3.82 -6.10 -8.44
CA LEU A 72 -4.68 -7.10 -9.04
C LEU A 72 -5.75 -6.43 -9.91
N ASP A 73 -5.95 -6.94 -11.11
CA ASP A 73 -7.09 -6.53 -11.93
C ASP A 73 -8.43 -7.11 -11.39
N ASP A 74 -9.53 -6.78 -12.08
CA ASP A 74 -10.87 -7.25 -11.73
C ASP A 74 -10.99 -8.79 -11.76
N ASP A 75 -10.19 -9.47 -12.60
CA ASP A 75 -10.15 -10.92 -12.71
C ASP A 75 -9.22 -11.57 -11.66
N LYS A 76 -8.56 -10.75 -10.84
CA LYS A 76 -7.55 -11.13 -9.84
C LYS A 76 -6.29 -11.71 -10.48
N VAL A 77 -5.85 -11.10 -11.58
CA VAL A 77 -4.58 -11.39 -12.24
C VAL A 77 -3.55 -10.33 -11.86
N LEU A 78 -2.38 -10.78 -11.44
CA LEU A 78 -1.19 -9.94 -11.31
C LEU A 78 -0.44 -9.96 -12.64
N SER A 79 -0.22 -8.80 -13.25
CA SER A 79 0.56 -8.68 -14.49
C SER A 79 2.06 -8.55 -14.21
N ASP A 80 2.91 -8.82 -15.21
CA ASP A 80 4.36 -8.57 -15.12
C ASP A 80 4.68 -7.11 -14.81
N GLU A 81 3.90 -6.17 -15.36
CA GLU A 81 4.05 -4.73 -15.09
C GLU A 81 3.82 -4.42 -13.60
N LYS A 82 2.75 -4.97 -13.02
CA LYS A 82 2.42 -4.78 -11.61
C LYS A 82 3.39 -5.49 -10.68
N LEU A 83 3.90 -6.65 -11.09
CA LEU A 83 4.97 -7.33 -10.36
C LEU A 83 6.26 -6.50 -10.36
N ASN A 84 6.65 -5.93 -11.50
CA ASN A 84 7.82 -5.04 -11.58
C ASN A 84 7.61 -3.81 -10.71
N TRP A 85 6.41 -3.20 -10.75
CA TRP A 85 6.07 -2.08 -9.88
C TRP A 85 6.19 -2.43 -8.39
N LEU A 86 5.74 -3.62 -7.97
CA LEU A 86 5.93 -4.10 -6.60
C LEU A 86 7.42 -4.18 -6.25
N ASN A 87 8.25 -4.80 -7.09
CA ASN A 87 9.70 -4.90 -6.85
C ASN A 87 10.40 -3.54 -6.76
N GLU A 88 9.91 -2.52 -7.47
CA GLU A 88 10.49 -1.17 -7.45
C GLU A 88 10.04 -0.32 -6.26
N ASN A 89 8.88 -0.64 -5.68
CA ASN A 89 8.27 0.16 -4.62
C ASN A 89 8.38 -0.49 -3.25
N PHE A 90 8.39 -1.82 -3.20
CA PHE A 90 8.77 -2.59 -2.02
C PHE A 90 10.29 -2.73 -2.06
N PHE A 91 10.95 -3.03 -0.94
CA PHE A 91 12.42 -3.23 -0.90
C PHE A 91 13.27 -1.97 -1.15
N LYS A 92 12.71 -0.76 -0.96
CA LYS A 92 13.53 0.48 -1.06
C LYS A 92 14.55 0.58 0.07
N ASP A 93 14.26 -0.02 1.20
CA ASP A 93 15.22 -0.42 2.22
C ASP A 93 15.43 -1.95 2.13
N ASP A 94 16.60 -2.46 2.53
CA ASP A 94 16.92 -3.90 2.52
C ASP A 94 16.07 -4.71 3.55
N ARG A 95 14.82 -4.32 3.81
CA ARG A 95 13.94 -4.88 4.83
C ARG A 95 12.50 -4.86 4.33
N ILE A 96 11.88 -6.04 4.31
CA ILE A 96 10.43 -6.15 4.16
C ILE A 96 9.79 -5.94 5.53
N ASP A 97 8.94 -4.93 5.67
CA ASP A 97 8.18 -4.72 6.90
C ASP A 97 6.95 -5.64 7.01
N GLN A 98 6.25 -5.61 8.15
CA GLN A 98 5.10 -6.50 8.35
C GLN A 98 3.95 -6.20 7.36
N ASN A 99 3.74 -4.94 6.99
CA ASN A 99 2.67 -4.58 6.07
C ASN A 99 2.98 -5.02 4.65
N GLU A 100 4.23 -4.90 4.21
CA GLU A 100 4.66 -5.41 2.91
C GLU A 100 4.51 -6.94 2.83
N LYS A 101 4.84 -7.66 3.93
CA LYS A 101 4.55 -9.11 4.03
C LYS A 101 3.06 -9.40 3.94
N ASP A 102 2.24 -8.65 4.68
CA ASP A 102 0.80 -8.83 4.67
C ASP A 102 0.20 -8.56 3.27
N ILE A 103 0.74 -7.60 2.52
CA ILE A 103 0.36 -7.37 1.12
C ILE A 103 0.73 -8.57 0.25
N ILE A 104 1.98 -9.04 0.30
CA ILE A 104 2.45 -10.18 -0.51
C ILE A 104 1.62 -11.43 -0.19
N GLU A 105 1.37 -11.73 1.08
CA GLU A 105 0.51 -12.85 1.47
C GLU A 105 -0.94 -12.68 1.00
N THR A 106 -1.48 -11.46 1.03
CA THR A 106 -2.85 -11.20 0.58
C THR A 106 -2.97 -11.37 -0.92
N ILE A 107 -1.97 -10.95 -1.69
CA ILE A 107 -1.88 -11.19 -3.13
C ILE A 107 -1.82 -12.70 -3.40
N ASP A 108 -0.94 -13.44 -2.72
CA ASP A 108 -0.81 -14.90 -2.89
C ASP A 108 -2.13 -15.65 -2.65
N LYS A 109 -2.89 -15.23 -1.63
CA LYS A 109 -4.21 -15.81 -1.29
C LYS A 109 -5.33 -15.42 -2.26
N THR A 110 -5.23 -14.25 -2.90
CA THR A 110 -6.34 -13.65 -3.66
C THR A 110 -6.17 -13.80 -5.17
N ALA A 111 -4.93 -13.77 -5.66
CA ALA A 111 -4.64 -13.82 -7.08
C ALA A 111 -4.96 -15.20 -7.65
N LYS A 112 -5.66 -15.22 -8.79
CA LYS A 112 -5.91 -16.45 -9.56
C LYS A 112 -4.74 -16.80 -10.46
N THR A 113 -4.03 -15.77 -10.93
CA THR A 113 -2.90 -15.90 -11.85
C THR A 113 -1.84 -14.89 -11.45
N MET A 114 -0.59 -15.35 -11.37
CA MET A 114 0.57 -14.53 -11.05
C MET A 114 1.75 -14.90 -11.96
N PRO A 115 2.67 -13.97 -12.24
CA PRO A 115 3.86 -14.28 -13.01
C PRO A 115 4.83 -15.16 -12.20
N PRO A 116 5.69 -15.96 -12.87
CA PRO A 116 6.64 -16.86 -12.19
C PRO A 116 7.55 -16.18 -11.17
N GLY A 117 7.89 -14.90 -11.39
CA GLY A 117 8.77 -14.13 -10.50
C GLY A 117 8.14 -13.73 -9.16
N PHE A 118 6.83 -13.86 -8.99
CA PHE A 118 6.16 -13.48 -7.74
C PHE A 118 6.64 -14.32 -6.55
N GLY A 119 6.96 -15.60 -6.76
CA GLY A 119 7.43 -16.48 -5.68
C GLY A 119 8.74 -16.06 -5.04
N GLU A 120 9.52 -15.17 -5.66
CA GLU A 120 10.72 -14.59 -5.05
C GLU A 120 10.38 -13.60 -3.92
N LEU A 121 9.20 -12.96 -3.98
CA LEU A 121 8.71 -12.02 -2.96
C LEU A 121 8.32 -12.73 -1.65
N LEU A 122 8.00 -14.03 -1.72
CA LEU A 122 7.62 -14.85 -0.56
C LEU A 122 8.83 -15.35 0.24
N LYS A 123 10.05 -15.15 -0.28
CA LYS A 123 11.26 -15.64 0.37
C LYS A 123 11.68 -14.66 1.48
N PRO A 124 11.87 -15.13 2.73
CA PRO A 124 12.23 -14.29 3.87
C PRO A 124 13.67 -13.78 3.84
#